data_AF-A0AAP6VR71-F1
#
_entry.id   AF-A0AAP6VR71-F1
#
_cell.length_a   1.000
_cell.length_b   1.000
_cell.length_c   1.000
_cell.angle_alpha   90.00
_cell.angle_beta   90.00
_cell.angle_gamma   90.00
#
_symmetry.space_group_name_H-M   'P 1'
#
loop_
_entity.id
_entity.type
_entity.pdbx_description
1 polymer ?
#
loop_
_entity_poly.entity_id
_entity_poly.type
_entity_poly.pdbx_seq_one_letter_code
_entity_poly.pdbx_strand_id
1 'polypeptide(L)' 'MKAFFRAVVFDCRLRHCRREADRRRALSGQKQLVIVLDRRPLVVSKQHIKRLVREGMYRRGVTAADIEAKAIYRTV' A
#
# COMPACT_ATOMS: atom_id res chain seq x y z
N MET A 1 -2.86 -22.18 -17.19
CA MET A 1 -3.27 -22.41 -15.78
C MET A 1 -2.49 -21.61 -14.72
N LYS A 2 -1.15 -21.47 -14.77
CA LYS A 2 -0.36 -20.77 -13.72
C LYS A 2 -0.77 -19.30 -13.46
N ALA A 3 -1.31 -18.60 -14.46
CA ALA A 3 -1.76 -17.22 -14.31
C ALA A 3 -3.00 -17.07 -13.41
N PHE A 4 -3.95 -18.01 -13.48
CA PHE A 4 -5.17 -17.98 -12.66
C PHE A 4 -4.86 -18.18 -11.18
N PHE A 5 -4.00 -19.15 -10.83
CA PHE A 5 -3.56 -19.34 -9.45
C PHE A 5 -2.86 -18.11 -8.87
N ARG A 6 -2.03 -17.42 -9.67
CA ARG A 6 -1.38 -16.18 -9.25
C ARG A 6 -2.38 -15.06 -8.99
N ALA A 7 -3.41 -14.92 -9.83
CA ALA A 7 -4.46 -13.94 -9.65
C ALA A 7 -5.28 -14.19 -8.37
N VAL A 8 -5.64 -15.46 -8.11
CA VAL A 8 -6.39 -15.85 -6.90
C VAL A 8 -5.57 -15.60 -5.64
N VAL A 9 -4.29 -15.96 -5.63
CA VAL A 9 -3.40 -15.69 -4.49
C VAL A 9 -3.23 -14.20 -4.26
N PHE A 10 -3.15 -13.41 -5.34
CA PHE A 10 -3.07 -11.95 -5.25
C PHE A 10 -4.34 -11.34 -4.66
N ASP A 11 -5.53 -11.77 -5.09
CA ASP A 11 -6.82 -11.29 -4.56
C ASP A 11 -6.95 -11.61 -3.07
N CYS A 12 -6.58 -12.83 -2.66
CA CYS A 12 -6.61 -13.23 -1.26
C CYS A 12 -5.68 -12.37 -0.38
N ARG A 13 -4.45 -12.11 -0.86
CA ARG A 13 -3.51 -11.21 -0.18
C ARG A 13 -4.02 -9.77 -0.13
N LEU A 14 -4.62 -9.29 -1.22
CA LEU A 14 -5.19 -7.94 -1.27
C LEU A 14 -6.33 -7.78 -0.27
N ARG A 15 -7.23 -8.78 -0.15
CA ARG A 15 -8.29 -8.80 0.87
C ARG A 15 -7.71 -8.75 2.29
N HIS A 16 -6.64 -9.50 2.55
CA HIS A 16 -5.96 -9.47 3.84
C HIS A 16 -5.37 -8.08 4.13
N CYS A 17 -4.63 -7.50 3.18
CA CYS A 17 -4.06 -6.16 3.31
C CYS A 17 -5.13 -5.08 3.51
N ARG A 18 -6.29 -5.18 2.86
CA ARG A 18 -7.42 -4.26 3.10
C ARG A 18 -7.91 -4.32 4.54
N ARG A 19 -8.17 -5.54 5.05
CA ARG A 19 -8.58 -5.73 6.45
C ARG A 19 -7.53 -5.22 7.43
N GLU A 20 -6.27 -5.44 7.13
CA GLU A 20 -5.17 -4.96 7.97
C GLU A 20 -5.03 -3.43 7.93
N ALA A 21 -5.24 -2.81 6.78
CA ALA A 21 -5.29 -1.35 6.64
C ALA A 21 -6.42 -0.74 7.48
N ASP A 22 -7.62 -1.32 7.45
CA ASP A 22 -8.75 -0.85 8.25
C ASP A 22 -8.50 -1.05 9.76
N ARG A 23 -7.92 -2.19 10.16
CA ARG A 23 -7.50 -2.41 11.57
C ARG A 23 -6.45 -1.40 12.02
N ARG A 24 -5.41 -1.17 11.22
CA ARG A 24 -4.35 -0.19 11.52
C ARG A 24 -4.90 1.23 11.57
N ARG A 25 -5.88 1.57 10.72
CA ARG A 25 -6.61 2.84 10.79
C ARG A 25 -7.39 2.96 12.10
N ALA A 26 -8.13 1.91 12.50
CA ALA A 26 -8.89 1.92 13.75
C ALA A 26 -7.99 2.12 14.97
N LEU A 27 -6.78 1.55 14.97
CA LEU A 27 -5.82 1.68 16.08
C LEU A 27 -5.07 3.02 16.08
N SER A 28 -4.57 3.45 14.91
CA SER A 28 -3.66 4.59 14.82
C SER A 28 -4.36 5.91 14.46
N GLY A 29 -5.58 5.87 13.91
CA GLY A 29 -6.28 7.02 13.35
C GLY A 29 -5.64 7.59 12.06
N GLN A 30 -4.53 7.01 11.60
CA GLN A 30 -3.79 7.49 10.43
C GLN A 30 -4.36 6.92 9.13
N LYS A 31 -4.30 7.72 8.06
CA LYS A 31 -4.64 7.25 6.70
C LYS A 31 -3.67 6.14 6.28
N GLN A 32 -4.23 4.98 5.97
CA GLN A 32 -3.53 3.81 5.47
C GLN A 32 -3.75 3.67 3.96
N LEU A 33 -2.69 3.30 3.26
CA LEU A 33 -2.64 3.13 1.82
C LEU A 33 -2.17 1.70 1.53
N VAL A 34 -2.81 1.06 0.55
CA VAL A 34 -2.34 -0.24 0.03
C VAL A 34 -1.68 0.02 -1.31
N ILE A 35 -0.37 -0.16 -1.34
CA ILE A 35 0.45 -0.07 -2.55
C ILE A 35 0.82 -1.47 -3.02
N VAL A 36 1.11 -1.63 -4.32
CA VAL A 36 1.70 -2.87 -4.83
C VAL A 36 3.15 -2.61 -5.15
N LEU A 37 4.03 -3.34 -4.46
CA LEU A 37 5.46 -3.32 -4.69
C LEU A 37 5.88 -4.71 -5.15
N ASP A 38 6.52 -4.79 -6.31
CA ASP A 38 6.97 -6.06 -6.92
C ASP A 38 5.90 -7.18 -6.89
N ARG A 39 4.70 -6.86 -7.38
CA ARG A 39 3.53 -7.77 -7.43
C ARG A 39 3.00 -8.23 -6.06
N ARG A 40 3.45 -7.63 -4.96
CA ARG A 40 2.94 -7.89 -3.60
C ARG A 40 2.18 -6.67 -3.07
N PRO A 41 0.93 -6.84 -2.60
CA PRO A 41 0.22 -5.77 -1.90
C PRO A 41 0.86 -5.55 -0.53
N LEU A 42 1.08 -4.29 -0.17
CA LEU A 42 1.68 -3.85 1.08
C LEU A 42 0.85 -2.70 1.66
N VAL A 43 0.58 -2.78 2.97
CA VAL A 43 -0.10 -1.71 3.71
C VAL A 43 0.94 -0.75 4.27
N VAL A 44 0.82 0.54 3.96
CA VAL A 44 1.71 1.61 4.41
C VAL A 44 0.91 2.81 4.89
N SER A 45 1.36 3.47 5.95
CA SER A 45 0.73 4.71 6.39
C SER A 45 1.22 5.90 5.58
N LYS A 46 0.37 6.92 5.40
CA LYS A 46 0.76 8.17 4.74
C LYS A 46 1.96 8.85 5.41
N GLN A 47 2.05 8.76 6.74
CA GLN A 47 3.19 9.30 7.49
C GLN A 47 4.48 8.52 7.19
N HIS A 48 4.40 7.19 7.11
CA HIS A 48 5.56 6.36 6.77
C HIS A 48 6.06 6.67 5.35
N ILE A 49 5.15 6.86 4.38
CA ILE A 49 5.52 7.27 3.02
C ILE A 49 6.24 8.64 3.03
N LYS A 50 5.69 9.63 3.75
CA LYS A 50 6.35 10.94 3.88
C LYS A 50 7.76 10.82 4.48
N ARG A 51 7.93 9.95 5.47
CA ARG A 51 9.22 9.70 6.11
C ARG A 51 10.23 9.09 5.11
N LEU A 52 9.82 8.06 4.38
CA LEU A 52 10.66 7.40 3.36
C LEU A 52 11.03 8.34 2.20
N VAL A 53 10.10 9.22 1.77
CA VAL A 53 10.39 10.26 0.77
C VAL A 53 11.44 11.25 1.31
N ARG A 54 11.32 11.64 2.58
CA ARG A 54 12.30 12.52 3.24
C ARG A 54 13.66 11.85 3.44
N GLU A 55 13.68 10.55 3.72
CA GLU A 55 14.90 9.73 3.85
C GLU A 55 15.58 9.47 2.50
N GLY A 56 14.97 9.84 1.37
CA GLY A 56 15.55 9.68 0.04
C GLY A 56 15.56 8.22 -0.46
N MET A 57 14.77 7.34 0.16
CA MET A 57 14.68 5.92 -0.21
C MET A 57 14.01 5.68 -1.57
N TYR A 58 13.26 6.68 -2.07
CA TYR A 58 12.63 6.63 -3.39
C TYR A 58 13.46 7.38 -4.44
N ARG A 59 13.28 7.01 -5.72
CA ARG A 59 13.89 7.72 -6.85
C ARG A 59 13.61 9.23 -6.75
N ARG A 60 14.62 10.05 -7.03
CA ARG A 60 14.51 11.52 -7.06
C ARG A 60 13.30 11.93 -7.91
N GLY A 61 12.40 12.72 -7.32
CA GLY A 61 11.16 13.19 -7.95
C GLY A 61 9.89 12.41 -7.58
N VAL A 62 9.98 11.30 -6.83
CA VAL A 62 8.78 10.60 -6.32
C VAL A 62 8.21 11.37 -5.14
N THR A 63 7.02 11.95 -5.32
CA THR A 63 6.29 12.59 -4.21
C THR A 63 5.37 11.60 -3.51
N ALA A 64 5.00 11.91 -2.27
CA ALA A 64 3.97 11.14 -1.56
C ALA A 64 2.62 11.16 -2.32
N ALA A 65 2.34 12.21 -3.09
CA ALA A 65 1.14 12.32 -3.90
C ALA A 65 1.16 11.33 -5.09
N ASP A 66 2.32 11.14 -5.74
CA ASP A 66 2.48 10.15 -6.80
C ASP A 66 2.29 8.72 -6.29
N ILE A 67 2.77 8.45 -5.06
CA ILE A 67 2.61 7.15 -4.40
C ILE A 67 1.13 6.94 -4.03
N GLU A 68 0.44 7.99 -3.57
CA GLU A 68 -1.01 7.94 -3.33
C GLU A 68 -1.80 7.70 -4.62
N ALA A 69 -1.42 8.33 -5.73
CA ALA A 69 -2.08 8.14 -7.03
C ALA A 69 -1.91 6.72 -7.58
N LYS A 70 -0.81 6.04 -7.24
CA LYS A 70 -0.53 4.65 -7.63
C LYS A 70 -1.07 3.62 -6.62
N ALA A 71 -1.62 4.05 -5.48
CA ALA A 71 -2.16 3.14 -4.48
C ALA A 71 -3.44 2.48 -4.99
N ILE A 72 -3.57 1.17 -4.82
CA ILE A 72 -4.76 0.40 -5.23
C ILE A 72 -5.93 0.70 -4.29
N TYR A 73 -5.64 1.00 -3.03
CA TYR A 73 -6.65 1.31 -2.04
C TYR A 73 -6.17 2.40 -1.10
N ARG A 74 -7.07 3.33 -0.83
CA ARG A 74 -6.88 4.40 0.14
C ARG A 74 -8.03 4.34 1.12
N THR A 75 -7.69 4.30 2.40
CA THR A 75 -8.67 4.54 3.46
C THR A 75 -8.89 6.04 3.61
N VAL A 76 -10.16 6.44 3.75
CA VAL A 76 -10.56 7.86 3.85
C VAL A 76 -10.34 8.39 5.26
#